data_AF-A0A316GHW1-F1
#
_entry.id   AF-A0A316GHW1-F1
#
_cell.length_a   1.000
_cell.length_b   1.000
_cell.length_c   1.000
_cell.angle_alpha   90.00
_cell.angle_beta   90.00
_cell.angle_gamma   90.00
#
_symmetry.space_group_name_H-M   'P 1'
#
loop_
_entity.id
_entity.type
_entity.pdbx_description
1 polymer ?
#
loop_
_entity_poly.entity_id
_entity_poly.type
_entity_poly.pdbx_seq_one_letter_code
_entity_poly.pdbx_strand_id
1 'polypeptide(L)'
;MKNELSNNDTISTSKNMFKHKAKSKDLSIQDQIVAWTTSRLFSNQMKITGIENRCLMVSIKVSNMERYENFKLQVYRKFLYAVRDLKVDIRSDQISMLVAGDVEGTRKFNVDRSTMINPYEPHYHVIIVFSSSLWDKLQRRFYYLMRSYAYHLADLNETKFEREDINKNQYRQYFWWTIYDDQSRKKLSKYEYRFPLGKLVSYSIKADLISNKLHLTKCQPSVFPHDLLLDEKAIKRSDSIFDTLVKRQLCDQNKGTFL
;
A
#
# COMPACT_ATOMS: atom_id res chain seq x y z
N MET A 1 -5.45 33.91 -6.48
CA MET A 1 -5.22 33.04 -7.66
C MET A 1 -5.69 31.63 -7.33
N LYS A 2 -6.74 31.16 -8.01
CA LYS A 2 -7.28 29.80 -7.87
C LYS A 2 -6.33 28.86 -8.62
N ASN A 3 -5.66 27.95 -7.92
CA ASN A 3 -4.94 26.87 -8.58
C ASN A 3 -5.90 25.68 -8.76
N GLU A 4 -6.41 25.58 -9.98
CA GLU A 4 -7.05 24.39 -10.51
C GLU A 4 -6.00 23.27 -10.61
N LEU A 5 -5.99 22.38 -9.61
CA LEU A 5 -5.38 21.06 -9.76
C LEU A 5 -6.27 20.26 -10.72
N SER A 6 -5.91 20.31 -11.99
CA SER A 6 -6.68 19.75 -13.10
C SER A 6 -6.84 18.23 -13.02
N ASN A 7 -8.00 17.75 -13.45
CA ASN A 7 -8.41 16.35 -13.67
C ASN A 7 -7.48 15.50 -14.59
N ASN A 8 -6.29 15.97 -14.94
CA ASN A 8 -5.39 15.31 -15.88
C ASN A 8 -4.51 14.20 -15.26
N ASP A 9 -4.32 14.20 -13.94
CA ASP A 9 -3.43 13.22 -13.29
C ASP A 9 -4.09 11.85 -13.05
N THR A 10 -5.41 11.81 -12.84
CA THR A 10 -6.21 10.56 -12.79
C THR A 10 -6.32 9.87 -14.16
N ILE A 11 -6.12 10.62 -15.24
CA ILE A 11 -6.11 10.10 -16.61
C ILE A 11 -4.80 9.36 -16.93
N SER A 12 -3.71 9.64 -16.20
CA SER A 12 -2.40 9.01 -16.39
C SER A 12 -2.36 7.54 -15.91
N THR A 13 -2.86 7.26 -14.71
CA THR A 13 -2.94 5.91 -14.14
C THR A 13 -3.91 5.01 -14.91
N SER A 14 -5.02 5.56 -15.40
CA SER A 14 -5.96 4.82 -16.24
C SER A 14 -5.40 4.54 -17.64
N LYS A 15 -4.74 5.51 -18.31
CA LYS A 15 -4.10 5.31 -19.62
C LYS A 15 -3.05 4.19 -19.65
N ASN A 16 -2.24 4.05 -18.61
CA ASN A 16 -1.25 2.96 -18.54
C ASN A 16 -1.89 1.59 -18.29
N MET A 17 -3.00 1.52 -17.53
CA MET A 17 -3.78 0.30 -17.35
C MET A 17 -4.35 -0.23 -18.68
N PHE A 18 -4.65 0.65 -19.64
CA PHE A 18 -5.18 0.27 -20.96
C PHE A 18 -4.14 -0.35 -21.92
N LYS A 19 -2.84 -0.10 -21.76
CA LYS A 19 -1.79 -0.81 -22.54
C LYS A 19 -1.62 -2.27 -22.09
N HIS A 20 -1.88 -2.54 -20.82
CA HIS A 20 -1.71 -3.87 -20.22
C HIS A 20 -2.84 -4.85 -20.54
N LYS A 21 -4.03 -4.35 -20.91
CA LYS A 21 -5.21 -5.17 -21.27
C LYS A 21 -4.93 -6.27 -22.31
N ALA A 22 -3.95 -6.10 -23.20
CA ALA A 22 -3.65 -7.11 -24.23
C ALA A 22 -2.94 -8.36 -23.68
N LYS A 23 -2.08 -8.21 -22.65
CA LYS A 23 -1.29 -9.30 -22.04
C LYS A 23 -1.96 -9.93 -20.81
N SER A 24 -2.98 -9.29 -20.26
CA SER A 24 -3.68 -9.68 -19.03
C SER A 24 -5.11 -10.16 -19.24
N LYS A 25 -5.54 -10.44 -20.48
CA LYS A 25 -6.93 -10.79 -20.81
C LYS A 25 -7.47 -11.98 -20.01
N ASP A 26 -6.59 -12.88 -19.59
CA ASP A 26 -6.94 -14.10 -18.85
C ASP A 26 -7.02 -13.89 -17.33
N LEU A 27 -6.64 -12.72 -16.83
CA LEU A 27 -6.74 -12.37 -15.41
C LEU A 27 -8.02 -11.60 -15.12
N SER A 28 -8.63 -11.88 -13.96
CA SER A 28 -9.71 -11.04 -13.45
C SER A 28 -9.24 -9.58 -13.30
N ILE A 29 -10.15 -8.62 -13.42
CA ILE A 29 -9.82 -7.18 -13.23
C ILE A 29 -9.18 -6.96 -11.85
N GLN A 30 -9.66 -7.67 -10.83
CA GLN A 30 -9.09 -7.61 -9.48
C GLN A 30 -7.63 -8.04 -9.45
N ASP A 31 -7.27 -9.15 -10.12
CA ASP A 31 -5.90 -9.62 -10.14
C ASP A 31 -4.97 -8.67 -10.90
N GLN A 32 -5.49 -8.03 -11.95
CA GLN A 32 -4.78 -6.98 -12.66
C GLN A 32 -4.51 -5.76 -11.76
N ILE A 33 -5.50 -5.32 -10.97
CA ILE A 33 -5.33 -4.20 -10.03
C ILE A 33 -4.30 -4.55 -8.93
N VAL A 34 -4.35 -5.76 -8.38
CA VAL A 34 -3.37 -6.21 -7.36
C VAL A 34 -1.97 -6.30 -7.97
N ALA A 35 -1.82 -6.91 -9.15
CA ALA A 35 -0.53 -7.02 -9.83
C ALA A 35 0.04 -5.63 -10.17
N TRP A 36 -0.79 -4.71 -10.67
CA TRP A 36 -0.37 -3.34 -10.98
C TRP A 36 0.05 -2.55 -9.75
N THR A 37 -0.72 -2.64 -8.67
CA THR A 37 -0.35 -1.99 -7.41
C THR A 37 0.95 -2.55 -6.85
N THR A 38 1.13 -3.87 -6.94
CA THR A 38 2.36 -4.54 -6.49
C THR A 38 3.56 -4.18 -7.37
N SER A 39 3.39 -4.03 -8.69
CA SER A 39 4.48 -3.66 -9.59
C SER A 39 4.98 -2.24 -9.32
N ARG A 40 4.07 -1.30 -9.07
CA ARG A 40 4.42 0.07 -8.62
C ARG A 40 5.20 0.03 -7.32
N LEU A 41 4.80 -0.81 -6.35
CA LEU A 41 5.48 -0.95 -5.07
C LEU A 41 6.91 -1.48 -5.24
N PHE A 42 7.15 -2.33 -6.24
CA PHE A 42 8.48 -2.90 -6.53
C PHE A 42 9.34 -2.05 -7.47
N SER A 43 8.76 -1.05 -8.15
CA SER A 43 9.44 -0.27 -9.20
C SER A 43 10.74 0.43 -8.77
N ASN A 44 10.84 0.78 -7.49
CA ASN A 44 12.02 1.43 -6.91
C ASN A 44 12.96 0.45 -6.19
N GLN A 45 12.66 -0.86 -6.19
CA GLN A 45 13.42 -1.85 -5.46
C GLN A 45 14.45 -2.52 -6.37
N MET A 46 15.73 -2.47 -5.97
CA MET A 46 16.81 -3.11 -6.74
C MET A 46 16.72 -4.64 -6.80
N LYS A 47 16.14 -5.28 -5.77
CA LYS A 47 16.03 -6.75 -5.68
C LYS A 47 14.68 -7.16 -5.10
N ILE A 48 13.88 -7.83 -5.93
CA ILE A 48 12.53 -8.32 -5.57
C ILE A 48 12.59 -9.63 -4.76
N THR A 49 13.66 -10.41 -4.91
CA THR A 49 13.81 -11.68 -4.17
C THR A 49 13.86 -11.44 -2.66
N GLY A 50 13.01 -12.15 -1.91
CA GLY A 50 12.90 -12.03 -0.45
C GLY A 50 12.37 -10.69 0.03
N ILE A 51 11.70 -9.91 -0.83
CA ILE A 51 11.12 -8.60 -0.49
C ILE A 51 10.06 -8.71 0.60
N GLU A 52 9.38 -9.86 0.70
CA GLU A 52 8.41 -10.11 1.78
C GLU A 52 9.04 -10.09 3.17
N ASN A 53 10.32 -10.48 3.28
CA ASN A 53 11.03 -10.51 4.57
C ASN A 53 11.54 -9.12 4.98
N ARG A 54 11.29 -8.09 4.16
CA ARG A 54 11.72 -6.70 4.42
C ARG A 54 10.55 -5.73 4.33
N CYS A 55 9.43 -6.14 4.93
CA CYS A 55 8.18 -5.42 4.82
C CYS A 55 7.57 -5.20 6.20
N LEU A 56 7.09 -3.98 6.46
CA LEU A 56 6.23 -3.65 7.58
C LEU A 56 4.80 -3.43 7.09
N MET A 57 3.83 -3.90 7.88
CA MET A 57 2.42 -3.55 7.73
C MET A 57 2.05 -2.62 8.88
N VAL A 58 1.37 -1.52 8.58
CA VAL A 58 0.87 -0.55 9.55
C VAL A 58 -0.62 -0.32 9.29
N SER A 59 -1.38 -0.13 10.36
CA SER A 59 -2.79 0.28 10.31
C SER A 59 -2.96 1.56 11.11
N ILE A 60 -3.62 2.56 10.52
CA ILE A 60 -3.82 3.90 11.10
C ILE A 60 -5.32 4.19 11.11
N LYS A 61 -5.96 4.20 12.28
CA LYS A 61 -7.36 4.63 12.44
C LYS A 61 -7.45 6.15 12.28
N VAL A 62 -8.42 6.59 11.49
CA VAL A 62 -8.66 8.00 11.19
C VAL A 62 -10.08 8.41 11.56
N SER A 63 -10.31 9.70 11.80
CA SER A 63 -11.63 10.24 12.10
C SER A 63 -12.56 10.26 10.89
N ASN A 64 -12.01 10.49 9.68
CA ASN A 64 -12.75 10.51 8.42
C ASN A 64 -11.83 10.21 7.21
N MET A 65 -12.43 10.12 6.01
CA MET A 65 -11.75 9.80 4.74
C MET A 65 -11.88 10.92 3.67
N GLU A 66 -12.23 12.15 4.05
CA GLU A 66 -12.65 13.20 3.10
C GLU A 66 -11.49 13.78 2.27
N ARG A 67 -10.23 13.65 2.73
CA ARG A 67 -9.02 14.22 2.08
C ARG A 67 -7.95 13.17 1.78
N TYR A 68 -8.38 12.04 1.21
CA TYR A 68 -7.56 10.84 1.09
C TYR A 68 -6.22 11.06 0.38
N GLU A 69 -6.14 11.82 -0.72
CA GLU A 69 -4.85 12.03 -1.42
C GLU A 69 -3.82 12.80 -0.59
N ASN A 70 -4.22 13.93 -0.01
CA ASN A 70 -3.32 14.74 0.81
C ASN A 70 -2.90 13.97 2.07
N PHE A 71 -3.83 13.25 2.71
CA PHE A 71 -3.52 12.43 3.88
C PHE A 71 -2.50 11.33 3.53
N LYS A 72 -2.71 10.57 2.44
CA LYS A 72 -1.78 9.51 1.99
C LYS A 72 -0.36 10.07 1.76
N LEU A 73 -0.25 11.24 1.14
CA LEU A 73 1.04 11.91 0.95
C LEU A 73 1.69 12.31 2.28
N GLN A 74 0.91 12.85 3.21
CA GLN A 74 1.42 13.23 4.52
C GLN A 74 1.87 12.00 5.33
N VAL A 75 1.12 10.90 5.28
CA VAL A 75 1.50 9.60 5.88
C VAL A 75 2.88 9.16 5.39
N TYR A 76 3.16 9.26 4.08
CA TYR A 76 4.48 8.98 3.52
C TYR A 76 5.56 9.96 4.01
N ARG A 77 5.30 11.27 3.98
CA ARG A 77 6.27 12.29 4.44
C ARG A 77 6.59 12.17 5.93
N LYS A 78 5.59 11.92 6.77
CA LYS A 78 5.75 11.69 8.21
C LYS A 78 6.60 10.45 8.49
N PHE A 79 6.51 9.41 7.66
CA PHE A 79 7.42 8.27 7.76
C PHE A 79 8.88 8.67 7.48
N LEU A 80 9.13 9.48 6.44
CA LEU A 80 10.48 9.96 6.13
C LEU A 80 11.06 10.82 7.27
N TYR A 81 10.23 11.65 7.93
CA TYR A 81 10.66 12.38 9.14
C TYR A 81 11.02 11.43 10.28
N ALA A 82 10.23 10.39 10.51
CA ALA A 82 10.53 9.40 11.54
C ALA A 82 11.85 8.65 11.31
N VAL A 83 12.20 8.37 10.04
CA VAL A 83 13.51 7.79 9.70
C VAL A 83 14.64 8.78 10.00
N ARG A 84 14.45 10.07 9.70
CA ARG A 84 15.44 11.12 9.95
C ARG A 84 15.68 11.38 11.44
N ASP A 85 14.66 11.27 12.29
CA ASP A 85 14.81 11.34 13.76
C ASP A 85 15.79 10.27 14.28
N LEU A 86 15.85 9.13 13.61
CA LEU A 86 16.79 8.06 13.95
C LEU A 86 18.21 8.31 13.43
N LYS A 87 18.47 9.47 12.81
CA LYS A 87 19.72 9.83 12.13
C LYS A 87 20.11 8.83 11.04
N VAL A 88 19.11 8.24 10.38
CA VAL A 88 19.32 7.34 9.25
C VAL A 88 19.09 8.13 7.97
N ASP A 89 20.12 8.22 7.13
CA ASP A 89 19.97 8.78 5.79
C ASP A 89 19.21 7.80 4.89
N ILE A 90 18.23 8.32 4.17
CA ILE A 90 17.31 7.54 3.33
C ILE A 90 17.25 8.13 1.92
N ARG A 91 17.62 7.31 0.95
CA ARG A 91 17.46 7.62 -0.47
C ARG A 91 16.10 7.16 -0.96
N SER A 92 15.59 7.80 -2.01
CA SER A 92 14.28 7.49 -2.60
C SER A 92 14.18 6.06 -3.15
N ASP A 93 15.29 5.42 -3.50
CA ASP A 93 15.37 4.05 -4.00
C ASP A 93 15.42 2.98 -2.88
N GLN A 94 15.46 3.40 -1.61
CA GLN A 94 15.58 2.46 -0.49
C GLN A 94 14.25 2.10 0.16
N ILE A 95 13.16 2.76 -0.25
CA ILE A 95 11.84 2.57 0.31
C ILE A 95 10.75 2.67 -0.76
N SER A 96 9.75 1.81 -0.64
CA SER A 96 8.46 1.99 -1.29
C SER A 96 7.35 1.86 -0.26
N MET A 97 6.29 2.64 -0.40
CA MET A 97 5.18 2.65 0.53
C MET A 97 3.85 2.65 -0.21
N LEU A 98 3.01 1.65 0.03
CA LEU A 98 1.61 1.67 -0.38
C LEU A 98 0.78 2.20 0.79
N VAL A 99 -0.07 3.19 0.54
CA VAL A 99 -1.06 3.70 1.49
C VAL A 99 -2.44 3.51 0.86
N ALA A 100 -3.27 2.68 1.50
CA ALA A 100 -4.59 2.30 1.00
C ALA A 100 -5.64 2.53 2.06
N GLY A 101 -6.75 3.17 1.67
CA GLY A 101 -7.90 3.33 2.54
C GLY A 101 -8.60 1.99 2.77
N ASP A 102 -9.10 1.79 3.97
CA ASP A 102 -9.95 0.66 4.33
C ASP A 102 -11.10 1.12 5.21
N VAL A 103 -12.19 0.35 5.14
CA VAL A 103 -13.39 0.60 5.94
C VAL A 103 -13.80 -0.70 6.63
N GLU A 104 -14.42 -0.58 7.80
CA GLU A 104 -14.89 -1.77 8.52
C GLU A 104 -15.91 -2.57 7.68
N GLY A 105 -15.91 -3.90 7.85
CA GLY A 105 -16.79 -4.82 7.12
C GLY A 105 -16.19 -5.38 5.82
N THR A 106 -15.17 -4.74 5.24
CA THR A 106 -14.55 -5.17 3.96
C THR A 106 -13.86 -6.53 4.04
N ARG A 107 -13.57 -7.04 5.25
CA ARG A 107 -12.97 -8.37 5.47
C ARG A 107 -13.76 -9.52 4.82
N LYS A 108 -15.09 -9.35 4.68
CA LYS A 108 -16.01 -10.33 4.07
C LYS A 108 -16.27 -10.07 2.58
N PHE A 109 -15.69 -9.01 1.99
CA PHE A 109 -15.95 -8.59 0.60
C PHE A 109 -17.42 -8.29 0.23
N ASN A 110 -18.30 -8.26 1.23
CA ASN A 110 -19.72 -7.95 1.08
C ASN A 110 -20.04 -6.73 1.95
N VAL A 111 -19.72 -5.55 1.41
CA VAL A 111 -20.00 -4.26 2.04
C VAL A 111 -20.94 -3.48 1.12
N ASP A 112 -21.99 -2.91 1.69
CA ASP A 112 -22.96 -2.13 0.93
C ASP A 112 -22.40 -0.75 0.52
N ARG A 113 -23.07 -0.11 -0.43
CA ARG A 113 -22.67 1.21 -0.95
C ARG A 113 -22.67 2.27 0.16
N SER A 114 -23.64 2.22 1.08
CA SER A 114 -23.77 3.17 2.19
C SER A 114 -22.57 3.15 3.13
N THR A 115 -22.09 1.97 3.52
CA THR A 115 -20.95 1.78 4.41
C THR A 115 -19.64 2.24 3.75
N MET A 116 -19.50 2.01 2.44
CA MET A 116 -18.37 2.54 1.67
C MET A 116 -18.38 4.08 1.59
N ILE A 117 -19.57 4.69 1.61
CA ILE A 117 -19.70 6.14 1.57
C ILE A 117 -19.45 6.75 2.96
N ASN A 118 -20.02 6.14 4.01
CA ASN A 118 -20.01 6.59 5.39
C ASN A 118 -19.46 5.48 6.31
N PRO A 119 -18.14 5.31 6.39
CA PRO A 119 -17.55 4.25 7.20
C PRO A 119 -17.62 4.55 8.70
N TYR A 120 -17.97 3.55 9.51
CA TYR A 120 -17.98 3.64 10.97
C TYR A 120 -16.56 3.72 11.56
N GLU A 121 -15.67 2.83 11.13
CA GLU A 121 -14.25 2.84 11.51
C GLU A 121 -13.33 2.94 10.28
N PRO A 122 -13.16 4.15 9.71
CA PRO A 122 -12.22 4.34 8.64
C PRO A 122 -10.78 4.20 9.15
N HIS A 123 -9.95 3.56 8.35
CA HIS A 123 -8.53 3.41 8.63
C HIS A 123 -7.73 3.30 7.33
N TYR A 124 -6.42 3.44 7.43
CA TYR A 124 -5.50 3.19 6.32
C TYR A 124 -4.63 1.99 6.64
N HIS A 125 -4.45 1.12 5.64
CA HIS A 125 -3.38 0.16 5.61
C HIS A 125 -2.17 0.76 4.91
N VAL A 126 -1.01 0.64 5.54
CA VAL A 126 0.27 1.02 4.97
C VAL A 126 1.14 -0.22 4.85
N ILE A 127 1.70 -0.43 3.66
CA ILE A 127 2.71 -1.46 3.42
C ILE A 127 4.01 -0.71 3.12
N ILE A 128 5.03 -0.93 3.94
CA ILE A 128 6.33 -0.29 3.80
C ILE A 128 7.35 -1.35 3.44
N VAL A 129 7.96 -1.21 2.26
CA VAL A 129 8.96 -2.13 1.73
C VAL A 129 10.33 -1.46 1.76
N PHE A 130 11.29 -2.17 2.34
CA PHE A 130 12.65 -1.69 2.52
C PHE A 130 13.63 -2.40 1.59
N SER A 131 14.61 -1.66 1.08
CA SER A 131 15.83 -2.25 0.55
C SER A 131 16.56 -3.06 1.64
N SER A 132 17.38 -4.04 1.26
CA SER A 132 18.14 -4.85 2.22
C SER A 132 19.01 -3.99 3.14
N SER A 133 19.74 -3.03 2.57
CA SER A 133 20.62 -2.16 3.35
C SER A 133 19.88 -1.29 4.37
N LEU A 134 18.69 -0.79 4.03
CA LEU A 134 17.89 0.02 4.95
C LEU A 134 17.20 -0.85 6.02
N TRP A 135 16.74 -2.04 5.64
CA TRP A 135 16.18 -3.02 6.56
C TRP A 135 17.17 -3.37 7.67
N ASP A 136 18.40 -3.72 7.31
CA ASP A 136 19.42 -4.14 8.27
C ASP A 136 19.76 -3.04 9.30
N LYS A 137 19.74 -1.77 8.86
CA LYS A 137 19.94 -0.60 9.71
C LYS A 137 18.77 -0.36 10.67
N LEU A 138 17.53 -0.57 10.21
CA LEU A 138 16.33 -0.19 10.96
C LEU A 138 15.74 -1.32 11.80
N GLN A 139 15.97 -2.59 11.47
CA GLN A 139 15.26 -3.72 12.09
C GLN A 139 15.39 -3.77 13.61
N ARG A 140 16.57 -3.44 14.14
CA ARG A 140 16.83 -3.38 15.60
C ARG A 140 16.18 -2.17 16.28
N ARG A 141 15.69 -1.21 15.49
CA ARG A 141 15.13 0.07 15.94
C ARG A 141 13.67 0.26 15.49
N PHE A 142 13.00 -0.77 14.98
CA PHE A 142 11.62 -0.63 14.49
C PHE A 142 10.65 -0.13 15.56
N TYR A 143 10.80 -0.57 16.81
CA TYR A 143 9.98 -0.03 17.88
C TYR A 143 10.12 1.51 18.00
N TYR A 144 11.35 2.02 17.99
CA TYR A 144 11.63 3.45 18.03
C TYR A 144 11.17 4.18 16.76
N LEU A 145 11.39 3.58 15.58
CA LEU A 145 10.93 4.11 14.31
C LEU A 145 9.41 4.26 14.30
N MET A 146 8.68 3.24 14.73
CA MET A 146 7.23 3.21 14.72
C MET A 146 6.63 4.10 15.80
N ARG A 147 7.31 4.28 16.93
CA ARG A 147 6.94 5.29 17.93
C ARG A 147 7.14 6.71 17.42
N SER A 148 8.28 7.01 16.79
CA SER A 148 8.52 8.31 16.14
C SER A 148 7.53 8.53 14.99
N TYR A 149 7.21 7.50 14.22
CA TYR A 149 6.23 7.60 13.15
C TYR A 149 4.83 7.92 13.66
N ALA A 150 4.36 7.22 14.71
CA ALA A 150 3.12 7.58 15.39
C ALA A 150 3.17 9.04 15.88
N TYR A 151 4.30 9.49 16.43
CA TYR A 151 4.46 10.87 16.92
C TYR A 151 4.25 11.90 15.82
N HIS A 152 4.86 11.67 14.67
CA HIS A 152 4.70 12.52 13.49
C HIS A 152 3.29 12.46 12.89
N LEU A 153 2.61 11.32 13.00
CA LEU A 153 1.23 11.13 12.52
C LEU A 153 0.19 11.83 13.40
N ALA A 154 0.41 11.91 14.71
CA ALA A 154 -0.49 12.62 15.63
C ALA A 154 -0.66 14.12 15.31
N ASP A 155 0.24 14.70 14.51
CA ASP A 155 0.12 16.06 13.99
C ASP A 155 -0.92 16.21 12.87
N LEU A 156 -1.45 15.09 12.36
CA LEU A 156 -2.43 15.10 11.28
C LEU A 156 -3.82 15.12 11.88
N ASN A 157 -4.61 16.13 11.48
CA ASN A 157 -5.99 16.35 11.93
C ASN A 157 -6.90 15.13 11.72
N GLU A 158 -6.59 14.29 10.73
CA GLU A 158 -7.37 13.10 10.41
C GLU A 158 -7.10 11.93 11.38
N THR A 159 -6.02 11.93 12.18
CA THR A 159 -5.73 10.83 13.10
C THR A 159 -6.61 10.88 14.35
N LYS A 160 -6.92 9.71 14.93
CA LYS A 160 -7.75 9.59 16.16
C LYS A 160 -6.97 9.70 17.47
N PHE A 161 -5.68 10.01 17.43
CA PHE A 161 -4.80 10.01 18.60
C PHE A 161 -3.88 11.21 18.61
N GLU A 162 -3.47 11.62 19.80
CA GLU A 162 -2.64 12.81 20.02
C GLU A 162 -1.24 12.43 20.50
N ARG A 163 -0.32 13.40 20.58
CA ARG A 163 1.07 13.16 21.00
C ARG A 163 1.15 12.66 22.45
N GLU A 164 0.25 13.15 23.29
CA GLU A 164 0.10 12.79 24.69
C GLU A 164 -0.18 11.30 24.85
N ASP A 165 -1.02 10.72 23.96
CA ASP A 165 -1.33 9.29 23.94
C ASP A 165 -0.08 8.44 23.67
N ILE A 166 0.85 8.95 22.88
CA ILE A 166 2.07 8.24 22.52
C ILE A 166 3.02 8.16 23.70
N ASN A 167 3.15 9.25 24.45
CA ASN A 167 3.94 9.29 25.67
C ASN A 167 3.39 8.32 26.73
N LYS A 168 2.06 8.15 26.76
CA LYS A 168 1.35 7.18 27.62
C LYS A 168 1.23 5.77 27.02
N ASN A 169 1.77 5.51 25.82
CA ASN A 169 1.60 4.28 25.04
C ASN A 169 0.13 3.90 24.72
N GLN A 170 -0.82 4.83 24.80
CA GLN A 170 -2.25 4.66 24.53
C GLN A 170 -2.61 4.71 23.03
N TYR A 171 -1.69 5.19 22.19
CA TYR A 171 -1.86 5.26 20.72
C TYR A 171 -2.08 3.90 20.03
N ARG A 172 -1.75 2.78 20.69
CA ARG A 172 -1.76 1.43 20.09
C ARG A 172 -3.14 0.95 19.61
N GLN A 173 -4.23 1.51 20.13
CA GLN A 173 -5.60 1.21 19.68
C GLN A 173 -5.95 1.89 18.34
N TYR A 174 -5.18 2.91 17.96
CA TYR A 174 -5.37 3.68 16.73
C TYR A 174 -4.25 3.47 15.72
N PHE A 175 -3.06 3.10 16.18
CA PHE A 175 -1.90 2.85 15.35
C PHE A 175 -1.30 1.49 15.73
N TRP A 176 -1.30 0.58 14.76
CA TRP A 176 -0.76 -0.76 14.94
C TRP A 176 0.21 -1.09 13.83
N TRP A 177 1.26 -1.87 14.12
CA TRP A 177 2.21 -2.30 13.11
C TRP A 177 2.74 -3.71 13.40
N THR A 178 3.21 -4.39 12.35
CA THR A 178 3.90 -5.67 12.44
C THR A 178 4.91 -5.82 11.31
N ILE A 179 5.88 -6.71 11.51
CA ILE A 179 6.68 -7.26 10.42
C ILE A 179 5.82 -8.25 9.63
N TYR A 180 5.94 -8.22 8.30
CA TYR A 180 5.31 -9.22 7.45
C TYR A 180 6.15 -10.50 7.45
N ASP A 181 5.76 -11.45 8.30
CA ASP A 181 6.45 -12.71 8.56
C ASP A 181 5.62 -13.92 8.11
N ASP A 182 6.09 -15.13 8.41
CA ASP A 182 5.37 -16.37 8.10
C ASP A 182 4.00 -16.45 8.78
N GLN A 183 3.85 -15.91 9.99
CA GLN A 183 2.56 -15.89 10.67
C GLN A 183 1.57 -14.99 9.94
N SER A 184 2.01 -13.82 9.50
CA SER A 184 1.23 -12.89 8.69
C SER A 184 0.83 -13.52 7.34
N ARG A 185 1.76 -14.24 6.70
CA ARG A 185 1.50 -15.01 5.46
C ARG A 185 0.43 -16.08 5.66
N LYS A 186 0.50 -16.83 6.76
CA LYS A 186 -0.49 -17.86 7.12
C LYS A 186 -1.89 -17.26 7.31
N LYS A 187 -2.00 -16.12 8.00
CA LYS A 187 -3.28 -15.41 8.20
C LYS A 187 -3.94 -14.94 6.90
N LEU A 188 -3.13 -14.68 5.87
CA LEU A 188 -3.59 -14.25 4.56
C LEU A 188 -3.68 -15.40 3.55
N SER A 189 -3.61 -16.66 3.98
CA SER A 189 -3.58 -17.83 3.10
C SER A 189 -4.77 -17.90 2.14
N LYS A 190 -5.95 -17.42 2.57
CA LYS A 190 -7.20 -17.33 1.79
C LYS A 190 -7.11 -16.49 0.51
N TYR A 191 -6.07 -15.67 0.36
CA TYR A 191 -5.82 -14.89 -0.85
C TYR A 191 -4.94 -15.69 -1.81
N GLU A 192 -5.40 -15.88 -3.04
CA GLU A 192 -4.76 -16.76 -4.04
C GLU A 192 -3.78 -16.02 -4.97
N TYR A 193 -2.84 -15.29 -4.38
CA TYR A 193 -1.76 -14.65 -5.14
C TYR A 193 -0.46 -15.45 -5.06
N ARG A 194 0.18 -15.63 -6.22
CA ARG A 194 1.40 -16.43 -6.39
C ARG A 194 2.68 -15.62 -6.52
N PHE A 195 2.58 -14.31 -6.43
CA PHE A 195 3.73 -13.41 -6.44
C PHE A 195 3.95 -12.74 -5.08
N PRO A 196 5.20 -12.30 -4.78
CA PRO A 196 5.54 -11.69 -3.49
C PRO A 196 4.61 -10.53 -3.14
N LEU A 197 4.23 -10.45 -1.86
CA LEU A 197 3.28 -9.48 -1.31
C LEU A 197 1.87 -9.45 -1.92
N GLY A 198 1.53 -10.23 -2.95
CA GLY A 198 0.20 -10.13 -3.59
C GLY A 198 -0.97 -10.32 -2.64
N LYS A 199 -0.84 -11.27 -1.70
CA LYS A 199 -1.84 -11.51 -0.63
C LYS A 199 -1.99 -10.30 0.29
N LEU A 200 -0.86 -9.70 0.67
CA LEU A 200 -0.81 -8.52 1.55
C LEU A 200 -1.39 -7.30 0.85
N VAL A 201 -0.98 -7.03 -0.40
CA VAL A 201 -1.49 -5.93 -1.21
C VAL A 201 -2.99 -6.09 -1.42
N SER A 202 -3.48 -7.27 -1.83
CA SER A 202 -4.90 -7.54 -2.00
C SER A 202 -5.72 -7.29 -0.72
N TYR A 203 -5.21 -7.74 0.43
CA TYR A 203 -5.82 -7.45 1.72
C TYR A 203 -5.85 -5.95 2.02
N SER A 204 -4.78 -5.22 1.73
CA SER A 204 -4.67 -3.79 2.01
C SER A 204 -5.53 -2.92 1.08
N ILE A 205 -5.75 -3.34 -0.16
CA ILE A 205 -6.57 -2.58 -1.14
C ILE A 205 -8.01 -3.12 -1.28
N LYS A 206 -8.47 -3.97 -0.36
CA LYS A 206 -9.80 -4.59 -0.45
C LYS A 206 -10.95 -3.59 -0.60
N ALA A 207 -10.89 -2.45 0.07
CA ALA A 207 -11.90 -1.41 -0.04
C ALA A 207 -11.92 -0.77 -1.44
N ASP A 208 -10.76 -0.56 -2.07
CA ASP A 208 -10.67 -0.10 -3.46
C ASP A 208 -11.28 -1.12 -4.43
N LEU A 209 -10.99 -2.41 -4.26
CA LEU A 209 -11.56 -3.47 -5.09
C LEU A 209 -13.09 -3.51 -5.01
N ILE A 210 -13.65 -3.37 -3.80
CA ILE A 210 -15.10 -3.29 -3.58
C ILE A 210 -15.66 -1.98 -4.17
N SER A 211 -14.99 -0.85 -3.96
CA SER A 211 -15.37 0.45 -4.49
C SER A 211 -15.50 0.40 -6.01
N ASN A 212 -14.53 -0.20 -6.71
CA ASN A 212 -14.56 -0.38 -8.16
C ASN A 212 -15.75 -1.26 -8.60
N LYS A 213 -16.05 -2.35 -7.89
CA LYS A 213 -17.23 -3.21 -8.16
C LYS A 213 -18.55 -2.44 -8.00
N LEU A 214 -18.60 -1.47 -7.09
CA LEU A 214 -19.76 -0.62 -6.84
C LEU A 214 -19.78 0.65 -7.71
N HIS A 215 -18.85 0.80 -8.65
CA HIS A 215 -18.68 2.00 -9.48
C HIS A 215 -18.54 3.29 -8.64
N LEU A 216 -17.76 3.20 -7.56
CA LEU A 216 -17.40 4.30 -6.68
C LEU A 216 -15.93 4.66 -6.89
N THR A 217 -15.62 5.96 -7.01
CA THR A 217 -14.26 6.49 -7.02
C THR A 217 -13.80 6.87 -5.60
N LYS A 218 -13.78 5.87 -4.70
CA LYS A 218 -13.33 6.01 -3.30
C LYS A 218 -12.22 5.01 -2.99
N CYS A 219 -11.44 5.29 -1.94
CA CYS A 219 -10.43 4.39 -1.37
C CYS A 219 -9.25 4.03 -2.29
N GLN A 220 -9.05 4.73 -3.40
CA GLN A 220 -7.94 4.45 -4.32
C GLN A 220 -6.59 4.44 -3.58
N PRO A 221 -5.72 3.45 -3.82
CA PRO A 221 -4.41 3.37 -3.17
C PRO A 221 -3.40 4.31 -3.83
N SER A 222 -2.47 4.86 -3.03
CA SER A 222 -1.27 5.53 -3.54
C SER A 222 -0.02 4.73 -3.22
N VAL A 223 0.94 4.73 -4.13
CA VAL A 223 2.24 4.07 -4.00
C VAL A 223 3.35 5.10 -4.11
N PHE A 224 4.07 5.34 -3.02
CA PHE A 224 5.16 6.29 -2.94
C PHE A 224 6.53 5.60 -2.97
N PRO A 225 7.58 6.23 -3.53
CA PRO A 225 7.52 7.50 -4.26
C PRO A 225 7.09 7.35 -5.74
N HIS A 226 6.69 6.16 -6.19
CA HIS A 226 6.32 5.91 -7.60
C HIS A 226 5.34 6.94 -8.17
N ASP A 227 4.22 7.16 -7.47
CA ASP A 227 3.17 8.08 -7.88
C ASP A 227 3.58 9.57 -7.79
N LEU A 228 4.69 9.89 -7.11
CA LEU A 228 5.26 11.25 -7.07
C LEU A 228 6.28 11.49 -8.17
N LEU A 229 7.06 10.47 -8.52
CA LEU A 229 8.20 10.62 -9.41
C LEU A 229 7.80 10.49 -10.87
N LEU A 230 6.74 9.73 -11.19
CA LEU A 230 6.13 9.53 -12.53
C LEU A 230 7.09 9.66 -13.74
N ASP A 231 8.35 9.26 -13.58
CA ASP A 231 9.34 9.39 -14.63
C ASP A 231 9.25 8.16 -15.56
N GLU A 232 9.68 8.33 -16.81
CA GLU A 232 9.58 7.24 -17.79
C GLU A 232 10.30 5.96 -17.34
N LYS A 233 11.38 6.08 -16.55
CA LYS A 233 12.16 4.92 -16.11
C LYS A 233 11.37 4.13 -15.06
N ALA A 234 10.73 4.80 -14.12
CA ALA A 234 9.89 4.20 -13.09
C ALA A 234 8.67 3.51 -13.72
N ILE A 235 8.05 4.15 -14.73
CA ILE A 235 6.91 3.57 -15.48
C ILE A 235 7.36 2.32 -16.25
N LYS A 236 8.46 2.41 -17.03
CA LYS A 236 9.01 1.25 -17.77
C LYS A 236 9.37 0.09 -16.84
N ARG A 237 9.91 0.39 -15.64
CA ARG A 237 10.20 -0.63 -14.62
C ARG A 237 8.93 -1.26 -14.06
N SER A 238 7.93 -0.48 -13.67
CA SER A 238 6.67 -1.03 -13.16
C SER A 238 5.95 -1.87 -14.22
N ASP A 239 6.01 -1.50 -15.50
CA ASP A 239 5.43 -2.26 -16.60
C ASP A 239 6.14 -3.62 -16.77
N SER A 240 7.48 -3.63 -16.76
CA SER A 240 8.26 -4.88 -16.84
C SER A 240 8.01 -5.81 -15.66
N ILE A 241 7.89 -5.24 -14.45
CA ILE A 241 7.53 -6.01 -13.26
C ILE A 241 6.11 -6.53 -13.37
N PHE A 242 5.15 -5.72 -13.81
CA PHE A 242 3.76 -6.14 -14.00
C PHE A 242 3.66 -7.38 -14.90
N ASP A 243 4.29 -7.35 -16.06
CA ASP A 243 4.34 -8.51 -16.98
C ASP A 243 4.89 -9.76 -16.29
N THR A 244 5.90 -9.61 -15.43
CA THR A 244 6.48 -10.71 -14.66
C THR A 244 5.51 -11.25 -13.61
N LEU A 245 4.78 -10.38 -12.91
CA LEU A 245 3.79 -10.77 -11.90
C LEU A 245 2.60 -11.47 -12.54
N VAL A 246 2.11 -10.98 -13.69
CA VAL A 246 1.03 -11.59 -14.47
C VAL A 246 1.42 -12.98 -14.94
N LYS A 247 2.61 -13.14 -15.53
CA LYS A 247 3.12 -14.45 -15.93
C LYS A 247 3.17 -15.42 -14.75
N ARG A 248 3.69 -14.99 -13.59
CA ARG A 248 3.71 -15.83 -12.38
C ARG A 248 2.32 -16.23 -11.89
N GLN A 249 1.32 -15.35 -12.01
CA GLN A 249 -0.04 -15.67 -11.62
C GLN A 249 -0.65 -16.74 -12.54
N LEU A 250 -0.43 -16.62 -13.86
CA LEU A 250 -0.98 -17.51 -14.89
C LEU A 250 -0.24 -18.86 -15.02
N CYS A 251 1.10 -18.89 -14.91
CA CYS A 251 1.91 -20.07 -15.23
C CYS A 251 1.62 -21.35 -14.42
N ASP A 252 0.96 -21.25 -13.26
CA ASP A 252 0.54 -22.43 -12.49
C ASP A 252 -0.99 -22.64 -12.48
N GLN A 253 -1.79 -21.83 -13.20
CA GLN A 253 -3.22 -22.12 -13.41
C GLN A 253 -3.37 -23.27 -14.43
N ASN A 254 -2.36 -23.43 -15.30
CA ASN A 254 -2.24 -24.54 -16.25
C ASN A 254 -1.51 -25.78 -15.68
N LYS A 255 -1.28 -25.85 -14.37
CA LYS A 255 -0.80 -27.08 -13.69
C LYS A 255 -1.95 -27.74 -12.92
N GLY A 256 -3.04 -28.01 -13.61
CA GLY A 256 -3.76 -29.27 -13.45
C GLY A 256 -3.16 -30.25 -14.44
N THR A 257 -2.92 -31.49 -14.02
CA THR A 257 -2.23 -32.57 -14.77
C THR A 257 -0.77 -32.29 -15.15
N PHE A 258 0.15 -32.69 -14.26
CA PHE A 258 1.16 -33.70 -14.59
C PHE A 258 1.51 -34.42 -13.28
N LEU A 259 1.13 -35.70 -13.20
CA LEU A 259 1.70 -36.69 -12.30
C LEU A 259 3.14 -36.97 -12.70
#